data_AF-A0A7X2SV50-F1
#
_entry.id   AF-A0A7X2SV50-F1
#
_cell.length_a   1.000
_cell.length_b   1.000
_cell.length_c   1.000
_cell.angle_alpha   90.00
_cell.angle_beta   90.00
_cell.angle_gamma   90.00
#
_symmetry.space_group_name_H-M   'P 1'
#
loop_
_entity.id
_entity.type
_entity.pdbx_description
1 polymer ?
#
loop_
_entity_poly.entity_id
_entity_poly.type
_entity_poly.pdbx_seq_one_letter_code
_entity_poly.pdbx_strand_id
1 'polypeptide(L)' 'FLSHFVSNYQQGWLHIDCSATYRKGAVDQWAAGATGLGVRTLANLLLK' A
#
# COMPACT_ATOMS: atom_id res chain seq x y z
N PHE A 1 15.13 -6.38 -6.90
CA PHE A 1 15.45 -6.93 -5.57
C PHE A 1 14.34 -7.87 -5.08
N LEU A 2 13.15 -7.36 -4.71
CA LEU A 2 12.09 -8.17 -4.09
C LEU A 2 11.61 -9.35 -4.96
N SER A 3 11.55 -9.17 -6.28
CA SER A 3 11.12 -10.23 -7.23
C SER A 3 12.02 -11.46 -7.26
N HIS A 4 13.29 -11.35 -6.85
CA HIS A 4 14.20 -12.50 -6.81
C HIS A 4 13.79 -13.55 -5.76
N PHE A 5 12.88 -13.20 -4.84
CA PHE A 5 12.41 -14.06 -3.75
C PHE A 5 10.98 -14.57 -3.97
N VAL A 6 10.38 -14.32 -5.15
CA VAL A 6 9.01 -14.75 -5.47
C VAL A 6 9.04 -15.61 -6.73
N SER A 7 8.68 -16.88 -6.60
CA SER A 7 8.51 -17.77 -7.76
C SER A 7 7.35 -17.28 -8.64
N ASN A 8 7.51 -17.33 -9.96
CA ASN A 8 6.53 -16.82 -10.94
C ASN A 8 6.13 -15.34 -10.73
N TYR A 9 7.07 -14.49 -10.29
CA TYR A 9 6.84 -13.05 -10.02
C TYR A 9 6.15 -12.25 -11.15
N GLN A 10 6.12 -12.77 -12.38
CA GLN A 10 5.48 -12.14 -13.53
C GLN A 10 3.94 -12.26 -13.51
N GLN A 11 3.37 -13.12 -12.66
CA GLN A 11 1.93 -13.43 -12.63
C GLN A 11 1.41 -13.40 -11.19
N GLY A 12 0.30 -12.69 -10.96
CA GLY A 12 -0.40 -12.69 -9.67
C GLY A 12 0.38 -12.08 -8.50
N TRP A 13 1.51 -11.40 -8.74
CA TRP A 13 2.30 -10.74 -7.71
C TRP A 13 2.09 -9.22 -7.73
N LEU A 14 1.79 -8.67 -6.56
CA LEU A 14 1.62 -7.23 -6.34
C LEU A 14 2.52 -6.78 -5.18
N HIS A 15 3.40 -5.82 -5.44
CA HIS A 15 4.17 -5.12 -4.43
C HIS A 15 3.66 -3.69 -4.31
N ILE A 16 3.31 -3.27 -3.09
CA ILE A 16 2.85 -1.91 -2.79
C ILE A 16 3.86 -1.29 -1.83
N ASP A 17 4.56 -0.26 -2.29
CA ASP A 17 5.33 0.61 -1.41
C ASP A 17 4.40 1.69 -0.81
N CYS A 18 4.23 1.61 0.51
CA CYS A 18 3.27 2.37 1.30
C CYS A 18 3.67 3.84 1.54
N SER A 19 4.18 4.54 0.53
CA SER A 19 4.65 5.93 0.64
C SER A 19 3.59 6.94 1.11
N ALA A 20 2.30 6.63 0.93
CA ALA A 20 1.18 7.49 1.32
C ALA A 20 0.63 7.20 2.74
N THR A 21 1.14 6.20 3.45
CA THR A 21 0.52 5.75 4.72
C THR A 21 0.79 6.69 5.89
N TYR A 22 1.78 7.57 5.81
CA TYR A 22 2.17 8.45 6.91
C TYR A 22 2.45 9.89 6.46
N ARG A 23 1.94 10.87 7.21
CA ARG A 23 2.22 12.30 7.04
C ARG A 23 3.08 12.78 8.21
N LYS A 24 4.29 13.29 7.91
CA LYS A 24 5.21 13.81 8.94
C LYS A 24 4.72 15.10 9.61
N GLY A 25 3.87 15.85 8.94
CA GLY A 25 3.21 17.05 9.46
C GLY A 25 1.79 17.11 8.91
N ALA A 26 0.95 17.96 9.51
CA ALA A 26 -0.40 18.18 9.01
C ALA A 26 -0.37 18.87 7.64
N VAL A 27 -1.33 18.51 6.80
CA VAL A 27 -1.63 19.10 5.49
C VAL A 27 -3.13 19.32 5.40
N ASP A 28 -3.60 20.06 4.40
CA ASP A 28 -5.00 20.53 4.30
C ASP A 28 -6.07 19.44 4.51
N GLN A 29 -5.80 18.20 4.10
CA GLN A 29 -6.74 17.09 4.19
C GLN A 29 -6.41 16.07 5.29
N TRP A 30 -5.25 16.17 5.93
CA TRP A 30 -4.76 15.14 6.86
C TRP A 30 -3.98 15.73 8.02
N ALA A 31 -4.28 15.28 9.24
CA ALA A 31 -3.40 15.50 10.38
C ALA A 31 -2.04 14.81 10.17
N ALA A 32 -1.05 15.19 10.97
CA ALA A 32 0.18 14.41 11.08
C ALA A 32 -0.15 13.00 11.61
N GLY A 33 0.55 11.99 11.11
CA GLY A 33 0.33 10.60 11.49
C GLY A 33 -0.12 9.71 10.33
N ALA A 34 -0.72 8.57 10.68
CA ALA A 34 -1.15 7.57 9.71
C ALA A 34 -2.44 7.98 8.99
N THR A 35 -2.51 7.71 7.68
CA THR A 35 -3.68 8.06 6.83
C THR A 35 -4.67 6.92 6.66
N GLY A 36 -4.24 5.67 6.90
CA GLY A 36 -5.05 4.47 6.65
C GLY A 36 -5.30 4.16 5.15
N LEU A 37 -4.67 4.91 4.24
CA LEU A 37 -4.79 4.69 2.81
C LEU A 37 -4.26 3.30 2.42
N GLY A 38 -5.02 2.59 1.60
CA GLY A 38 -4.70 1.23 1.13
C GLY A 38 -5.59 0.13 1.73
N VAL A 39 -6.10 0.29 2.96
CA VAL A 39 -6.90 -0.75 3.64
C VAL A 39 -8.13 -1.15 2.83
N ARG A 40 -8.93 -0.16 2.41
CA ARG A 40 -10.15 -0.40 1.62
C ARG A 40 -9.85 -0.99 0.24
N THR A 41 -8.73 -0.59 -0.37
CA THR A 41 -8.31 -1.11 -1.68
C THR A 41 -7.95 -2.59 -1.59
N LEU A 42 -7.16 -2.97 -0.58
CA LEU A 42 -6.81 -4.37 -0.33
C LEU A 42 -8.04 -5.22 0.00
N ALA A 43 -8.92 -4.73 0.87
CA ALA A 43 -10.17 -5.43 1.19
C ALA A 43 -11.03 -5.67 -0.06
N ASN A 44 -11.15 -4.66 -0.93
CA ASN A 44 -11.91 -4.77 -2.18
C ASN A 44 -11.28 -5.73 -3.19
N LEU A 45 -9.95 -5.88 -3.21
CA LEU A 45 -9.25 -6.83 -4.06
C LEU A 45 -9.46 -8.29 -3.59
N LEU A 46 -9.61 -8.52 -2.28
CA LEU A 46 -9.74 -9.86 -1.72
C LEU A 46 -11.17 -10.38 -1.68
N LEU A 47 -12.15 -9.47 -1.58
CA LEU A 47 -13.57 -9.81 -1.41
C LEU A 47 -14.37 -9.75 -2.72
N LYS A 48 -13.72 -9.45 -3.85
CA LYS A 48 -14.31 -9.46 -5.19
C LYS A 48 -13.56 -10.42 -6.08
#